data_AF-A0A7Y4TNJ1-F1
#
_entry.id   AF-A0A7Y4TNJ1-F1
#
_cell.length_a   1.000
_cell.length_b   1.000
_cell.length_c   1.000
_cell.angle_alpha   90.00
_cell.angle_beta   90.00
_cell.angle_gamma   90.00
#
_symmetry.space_group_name_H-M   'P 1'
#
loop_
_entity.id
_entity.type
_entity.pdbx_description
1 polymer ?
#
loop_
_entity_poly.entity_id
_entity_poly.type
_entity_poly.pdbx_seq_one_letter_code
_entity_poly.pdbx_strand_id
1 'polypeptide(L)' 'LRVHPEVAKALRTSERAILEEIEAHLGGVDLTSDPHIHQAQYDFAFV' A
#
# COMPACT_ATOMS: atom_id res chain seq x y z
N LEU A 1 -3.83 -3.51 -2.21
CA LEU A 1 -2.37 -3.42 -1.93
C LEU A 1 -2.13 -3.86 -0.49
N ARG A 2 -1.44 -4.99 -0.29
CA ARG A 2 -1.04 -5.48 1.04
C ARG A 2 0.43 -5.17 1.29
N VAL A 3 0.72 -4.46 2.37
CA VAL A 3 2.08 -4.04 2.73
C VAL A 3 2.31 -4.17 4.25
N HIS A 4 3.57 -4.07 4.68
CA HIS A 4 3.90 -3.98 6.10
C HIS A 4 3.26 -2.72 6.75
N PRO A 5 2.84 -2.75 8.04
CA PRO A 5 2.20 -1.62 8.71
C PRO A 5 2.98 -0.31 8.66
N GLU A 6 4.32 -0.36 8.70
CA GLU A 6 5.16 0.84 8.59
C GLU A 6 5.10 1.46 7.19
N VAL A 7 5.05 0.64 6.14
CA VAL A 7 4.89 1.08 4.76
C VAL A 7 3.47 1.62 4.55
N ALA A 8 2.44 0.94 5.07
CA ALA A 8 1.07 1.45 5.04
C ALA A 8 0.94 2.81 5.74
N LYS A 9 1.65 3.00 6.86
CA LYS A 9 1.68 4.27 7.58
C LYS A 9 2.35 5.35 6.73
N ALA A 10 3.50 5.05 6.14
CA ALA A 10 4.25 6.00 5.32
C ALA A 10 3.45 6.42 4.08
N LEU A 11 2.81 5.46 3.38
CA LEU A 11 1.88 5.70 2.26
C LEU A 11 0.64 6.54 2.66
N ARG A 12 0.21 6.51 3.92
CA ARG A 12 -0.90 7.35 4.41
C ARG A 12 -0.45 8.73 4.90
N THR A 13 0.84 8.94 5.15
CA THR A 13 1.36 10.20 5.71
C THR A 13 2.32 10.88 4.75
N SER A 14 3.57 10.43 4.71
CA SER A 14 4.68 11.13 4.06
C SER A 14 4.73 10.85 2.56
N GLU A 15 4.23 9.69 2.15
CA GLU A 15 4.24 9.18 0.78
C GLU A 15 2.82 9.12 0.19
N ARG A 16 1.91 9.98 0.68
CA ARG A 16 0.52 10.03 0.23
C ARG A 16 0.37 10.28 -1.27
N ALA A 17 1.25 11.10 -1.85
CA ALA A 17 1.27 11.34 -3.29
C ALA A 17 1.48 10.05 -4.09
N ILE A 18 2.30 9.11 -3.58
CA ILE A 18 2.53 7.82 -4.23
C ILE A 18 1.25 6.97 -4.19
N LEU A 19 0.53 6.98 -3.07
CA LEU A 19 -0.75 6.28 -2.96
C LEU A 19 -1.78 6.85 -3.97
N GLU A 20 -1.85 8.17 -4.10
CA GLU A 20 -2.73 8.84 -5.07
C GLU A 20 -2.38 8.49 -6.53
N GLU A 21 -1.09 8.39 -6.87
CA GLU A 21 -0.65 7.94 -8.19
C GLU A 21 -1.02 6.47 -8.45
N ILE A 22 -0.87 5.60 -7.44
CA ILE A 22 -1.26 4.19 -7.53
C ILE A 22 -2.77 4.07 -7.75
N GLU A 23 -3.58 4.83 -7.02
CA GLU A 23 -5.04 4.87 -7.19
C GLU A 23 -5.45 5.43 -8.55
N ALA A 24 -4.75 6.45 -9.06
CA ALA A 24 -5.01 7.01 -10.39
C ALA A 24 -4.66 6.03 -11.52
N HIS A 25 -3.63 5.19 -11.33
CA HIS A 25 -3.17 4.23 -12.33
C HIS A 25 -3.96 2.91 -12.31
N LEU A 26 -4.28 2.40 -11.13
CA LEU A 26 -4.92 1.08 -10.96
C LEU A 26 -6.43 1.16 -10.69
N GLY A 27 -6.99 2.35 -10.44
CA GLY A 27 -8.35 2.52 -9.93
C GLY A 27 -8.39 2.41 -8.40
N GLY A 28 -9.58 2.33 -7.81
CA GLY A 28 -9.72 2.26 -6.34
C GLY A 28 -8.95 1.09 -5.74
N VAL A 29 -7.86 1.39 -5.01
CA VAL A 29 -6.99 0.39 -4.39
C VAL A 29 -7.25 0.34 -2.89
N ASP A 30 -7.62 -0.84 -2.39
CA ASP A 30 -7.75 -1.06 -0.96
C ASP A 30 -6.37 -1.30 -0.32
N LEU A 31 -5.91 -0.37 0.53
CA LEU A 31 -4.64 -0.46 1.25
C LEU A 31 -4.81 -1.20 2.58
N THR A 32 -4.33 -2.44 2.64
CA THR A 32 -4.35 -3.29 3.84
C THR A 32 -2.96 -3.47 4.41
N SER A 33 -2.83 -3.43 5.73
CA SER A 33 -1.56 -3.70 6.42
C SER A 33 -1.55 -5.11 7.01
N ASP A 34 -0.47 -5.85 6.80
CA ASP A 34 -0.28 -7.18 7.39
C ASP A 34 1.11 -7.25 8.09
N PRO A 35 1.18 -7.49 9.41
CA PRO A 35 2.44 -7.55 10.16
C PRO A 35 3.30 -8.77 9.83
N HIS A 36 2.77 -9.78 9.14
CA HIS A 36 3.54 -10.94 8.69
C HIS A 36 4.22 -10.72 7.34
N ILE A 37 3.91 -9.62 6.63
CA ILE A 37 4.59 -9.23 5.40
C ILE A 37 5.88 -8.50 5.76
N HIS A 38 7.04 -9.00 5.35
CA HIS A 38 8.30 -8.27 5.55
C HIS A 38 8.24 -6.89 4.88
N GLN A 39 8.87 -5.86 5.46
CA GLN A 39 8.85 -4.49 4.92
C GLN A 39 9.23 -4.37 3.43
N ALA A 40 10.13 -5.23 2.94
CA ALA A 40 10.57 -5.26 1.55
C ALA A 40 9.64 -6.06 0.62
N GLN A 41 8.58 -6.67 1.15
CA GLN A 41 7.60 -7.44 0.41
C GLN A 41 6.29 -6.65 0.34
N TYR A 42 5.66 -6.69 -0.83
CA TYR A 42 4.32 -6.19 -1.04
C TYR A 42 3.59 -7.15 -1.98
N ASP A 43 2.28 -7.24 -1.83
CA ASP A 43 1.45 -8.09 -2.68
C ASP A 43 0.25 -7.30 -3.21
N PHE A 44 -0.01 -7.48 -4.51
CA PHE A 44 -1.21 -7.00 -5.16
C PHE A 44 -2.22 -8.14 -5.23
N ALA A 45 -3.04 -8.27 -4.19
CA ALA A 45 -4.21 -9.12 -4.23
C ALA A 45 -5.27 -8.45 -5.13
N PHE A 46 -5.31 -8.83 -6.41
CA PHE A 46 -6.39 -8.50 -7.33
C PHE A 46 -7.55 -9.48 -7.09
N VAL A 47 -8.74 -8.96 -6.78
CA VAL A 47 -10.03 -9.70 -6.77
C VAL A 47 -10.87 -9.27 -7.96
#